data_AF-A0A0B2BSD2-F1
#
_entry.id   AF-A0A0B2BSD2-F1
#
_cell.length_a   1.000
_cell.length_b   1.000
_cell.length_c   1.000
_cell.angle_alpha   90.00
_cell.angle_beta   90.00
_cell.angle_gamma   90.00
#
_symmetry.space_group_name_H-M   'P 1'
#
loop_
_entity.id
_entity.type
_entity.pdbx_description
1 polymer ?
#
loop_
_entity_poly.entity_id
_entity_poly.type
_entity_poly.pdbx_seq_one_letter_code
_entity_poly.pdbx_strand_id
1 'polypeptide(L)' 'MHLSNAAKWIGVVVLVAAFVISGITVLLLAQNGVLPSHPWQEVGTALAIFGAVSALIAGIAEADVGSHQTRHTH' A
#
# COMPACT_ATOMS: atom_id res chain seq x y z
N MET A 1 -17.21 14.61 13.79
CA MET A 1 -17.27 13.22 13.29
C MET A 1 -16.00 12.50 13.71
N HIS A 2 -16.05 11.72 14.80
CA HIS A 2 -14.93 10.88 15.23
C HIS A 2 -14.92 9.62 14.36
N LEU A 3 -14.19 9.62 13.23
CA LEU A 3 -13.84 8.36 12.58
C LEU A 3 -12.99 7.58 13.58
N SER A 4 -13.45 6.39 13.97
CA SER A 4 -12.67 5.49 14.82
C SER A 4 -11.32 5.22 14.17
N ASN A 5 -10.28 5.00 14.97
CA ASN A 5 -8.93 4.75 14.44
C ASN A 5 -8.91 3.57 13.46
N ALA A 6 -9.80 2.58 13.64
CA ALA A 6 -10.01 1.48 12.70
C ALA A 6 -10.42 1.95 11.29
N ALA A 7 -11.34 2.92 11.18
CA ALA A 7 -11.76 3.46 9.89
C ALA A 7 -10.64 4.22 9.15
N LYS A 8 -9.71 4.83 9.90
CA LYS A 8 -8.52 5.48 9.32
C LYS A 8 -7.54 4.45 8.75
N TRP A 9 -7.28 3.37 9.50
CA TRP A 9 -6.37 2.30 9.06
C TRP A 9 -6.90 1.53 7.84
N ILE A 10 -8.22 1.30 7.77
CA ILE A 10 -8.85 0.71 6.57
C ILE A 10 -8.56 1.57 5.33
N GLY A 11 -8.68 2.90 5.44
CA GLY A 11 -8.36 3.80 4.33
C GLY A 11 -6.90 3.70 3.87
N VAL A 12 -5.97 3.60 4.82
CA VAL A 12 -4.53 3.43 4.52
C VAL A 12 -4.26 2.10 3.82
N VAL A 13 -4.83 1.00 4.34
CA VAL A 13 -4.67 -0.34 3.74
C VAL A 13 -5.22 -0.40 2.33
N VAL A 14 -6.42 0.16 2.10
CA VAL A 14 -7.04 0.21 0.77
C VAL A 14 -6.18 1.02 -0.21
N LEU A 15 -5.68 2.17 0.22
CA LEU A 15 -4.82 3.01 -0.61
C LEU A 15 -3.53 2.29 -1.01
N VAL A 16 -2.86 1.66 -0.04
CA VAL A 16 -1.64 0.89 -0.27
C VAL A 16 -1.89 -0.28 -1.22
N ALA A 17 -2.97 -1.04 -1.00
CA ALA A 17 -3.35 -2.15 -1.87
C ALA A 17 -3.60 -1.69 -3.31
N ALA A 18 -4.25 -0.53 -3.49
CA ALA A 18 -4.50 0.03 -4.81
C ALA A 18 -3.20 0.36 -5.56
N PHE A 19 -2.18 0.90 -4.88
CA PHE A 19 -0.87 1.16 -5.48
C PHE A 19 -0.18 -0.12 -5.94
N VAL A 20 -0.18 -1.16 -5.09
CA VAL A 20 0.43 -2.46 -5.42
C VAL A 20 -0.28 -3.10 -6.61
N ILE A 21 -1.61 -3.19 -6.56
CA ILE A 21 -2.43 -3.79 -7.63
C ILE A 21 -2.24 -3.02 -8.94
N SER A 22 -2.23 -1.69 -8.89
CA SER A 22 -2.00 -0.85 -10.06
C SER A 22 -0.62 -1.12 -10.67
N GLY A 23 0.44 -1.16 -9.86
CA GLY A 23 1.80 -1.45 -10.33
C GLY A 23 1.92 -2.82 -11.00
N ILE A 24 1.34 -3.86 -10.37
CA ILE A 24 1.29 -5.22 -10.93
C ILE A 24 0.49 -5.24 -12.24
N THR A 25 -0.64 -4.55 -12.29
CA THR A 25 -1.47 -4.48 -13.50
C THR A 25 -0.71 -3.86 -14.67
N VAL A 26 -0.02 -2.74 -14.44
CA VAL A 26 0.81 -2.09 -15.47
C VAL A 26 1.92 -3.03 -15.95
N LEU A 27 2.57 -3.76 -15.04
CA LEU A 27 3.59 -4.75 -15.39
C LEU A 27 3.02 -5.87 -16.28
N LEU A 28 1.86 -6.42 -15.91
CA LEU A 28 1.20 -7.46 -16.70
C LEU A 28 0.79 -6.95 -18.08
N LEU A 29 0.29 -5.72 -18.17
CA LEU A 29 -0.07 -5.11 -19.46
C LEU A 29 1.15 -4.88 -20.36
N ALA A 30 2.27 -4.43 -19.78
CA ALA A 30 3.53 -4.26 -20.52
C ALA A 30 4.11 -5.62 -20.98
N GLN A 31 4.09 -6.65 -20.12
CA GLN A 31 4.59 -7.98 -20.46
C GLN A 31 3.76 -8.68 -21.54
N ASN A 32 2.45 -8.46 -21.55
CA ASN A 32 1.56 -9.01 -22.58
C ASN A 32 1.56 -8.20 -23.89
N GLY A 33 2.38 -7.15 -24.00
CA GLY A 33 2.47 -6.32 -25.21
C GLY A 33 1.26 -5.42 -25.43
N VAL A 34 0.39 -5.26 -24.43
CA VAL A 34 -0.75 -4.31 -24.48
C VAL A 34 -0.24 -2.88 -24.35
N LEU A 35 0.83 -2.68 -23.59
CA LEU A 35 1.57 -1.42 -23.48
C LEU A 35 3.01 -1.60 -23.97
N PRO A 36 3.65 -0.55 -24.53
CA PRO A 36 5.07 -0.61 -24.84
C PRO A 36 5.87 -0.86 -23.56
N SER A 37 6.85 -1.76 -23.62
CA SER A 37 7.63 -2.19 -22.45
C SER A 37 8.33 -1.02 -21.76
N HIS A 38 8.95 -0.12 -22.53
CA HIS A 38 9.47 1.14 -22.01
C HIS A 38 8.50 2.29 -22.33
N PRO A 39 8.17 3.18 -21.37
CA PRO A 39 8.64 3.25 -19.99
C PRO A 39 7.76 2.47 -18.99
N TRP A 40 6.70 1.80 -19.44
CA TRP A 40 5.63 1.33 -18.56
C TRP A 40 6.06 0.20 -17.60
N GLN A 41 7.00 -0.64 -18.00
CA GLN A 41 7.56 -1.66 -17.12
C GLN A 41 8.32 -1.05 -15.93
N GLU A 42 9.05 0.04 -16.15
CA GLU A 42 9.75 0.78 -15.09
C GLU A 42 8.75 1.49 -14.17
N VAL A 43 7.74 2.14 -14.76
CA VAL A 43 6.65 2.80 -14.01
C VAL A 43 5.91 1.79 -13.13
N GLY A 44 5.51 0.64 -13.69
CA GLY A 44 4.82 -0.41 -12.94
C GLY A 44 5.67 -0.98 -11.81
N THR A 45 6.97 -1.18 -12.05
CA THR A 45 7.93 -1.63 -11.02
C THR A 45 8.05 -0.60 -9.90
N ALA A 46 8.26 0.68 -10.24
CA ALA A 46 8.37 1.76 -9.26
C ALA A 46 7.11 1.90 -8.41
N LEU A 47 5.93 1.77 -9.02
CA LEU A 47 4.65 1.85 -8.33
C LEU A 47 4.43 0.67 -7.37
N ALA A 48 4.80 -0.55 -7.78
CA ALA A 48 4.73 -1.73 -6.93
C ALA A 48 5.68 -1.63 -5.73
N ILE A 49 6.91 -1.16 -5.94
CA ILE A 49 7.89 -0.92 -4.87
C ILE A 49 7.36 0.14 -3.90
N PHE A 50 6.85 1.27 -4.42
CA PHE A 50 6.28 2.33 -3.59
C PHE A 50 5.12 1.81 -2.73
N GLY A 51 4.23 1.01 -3.32
CA GLY A 51 3.14 0.35 -2.59
C GLY A 51 3.65 -0.58 -1.48
N ALA A 52 4.64 -1.43 -1.78
CA ALA A 52 5.22 -2.35 -0.80
C ALA A 52 5.91 -1.63 0.38
N VAL A 53 6.67 -0.57 0.10
CA VAL A 53 7.32 0.26 1.13
C VAL A 53 6.26 0.96 2.00
N SER A 54 5.22 1.51 1.36
CA SER A 54 4.11 2.14 2.08
C SER A 54 3.36 1.14 2.97
N ALA A 55 3.19 -0.10 2.51
CA ALA A 55 2.61 -1.19 3.29
C ALA A 55 3.42 -1.49 4.56
N LEU A 56 4.74 -1.57 4.44
CA LEU A 56 5.64 -1.79 5.58
C LEU A 56 5.55 -0.66 6.61
N ILE A 57 5.61 0.59 6.15
CA ILE A 57 5.51 1.76 7.04
C ILE A 57 4.16 1.79 7.74
N ALA A 58 3.07 1.57 7.00
CA ALA A 58 1.73 1.55 7.56
C ALA A 58 1.56 0.42 8.60
N GLY A 59 2.06 -0.78 8.32
CA GLY A 59 2.00 -1.91 9.25
C GLY A 59 2.79 -1.67 10.54
N ILE A 60 3.98 -1.07 10.45
CA ILE A 60 4.77 -0.68 11.64
C ILE A 60 4.00 0.38 12.46
N ALA A 61 3.45 1.38 11.79
CA ALA A 61 2.70 2.45 12.45
C ALA A 61 1.41 1.95 13.11
N GLU A 62 0.70 0.99 12.50
CA GLU A 62 -0.47 0.35 13.12
C GLU A 62 -0.09 -0.44 14.37
N ALA A 63 1.01 -1.22 14.29
CA ALA A 63 1.51 -2.01 15.41
C ALA A 63 1.92 -1.14 16.61
N ASP A 64 2.57 0.00 16.37
CA ASP A 64 2.97 0.94 17.43
C ASP A 64 1.76 1.54 18.16
N VAL A 65 0.74 2.00 17.40
CA VAL A 65 -0.51 2.53 17.96
C VAL A 65 -1.26 1.45 18.76
N GLY A 66 -1.32 0.22 18.25
CA GLY A 66 -1.93 -0.90 18.98
C GLY A 66 -1.21 -1.23 20.29
N SER A 67 0.12 -1.16 20.32
CA SER A 67 0.92 -1.43 21.53
C SER A 67 0.76 -0.37 22.62
N HIS A 68 0.55 0.90 22.25
CA HIS A 68 0.31 1.97 23.21
C HIS A 68 -1.05 1.84 23.91
N GLN A 69 -2.06 1.30 23.23
CA GLN A 69 -3.37 1.07 23.84
C GLN A 69 -3.35 -0.05 24.88
N THR A 70 -2.62 -1.14 24.65
CA THR A 70 -2.53 -2.25 25.60
C THR A 70 -1.73 -1.91 26.86
N ARG A 71 -0.77 -0.97 26.78
CA ARG A 71 0.02 -0.49 27.92
C ARG A 71 -0.77 0.39 28.90
N HIS A 72 -1.85 1.02 28.47
CA HIS A 72 -2.68 1.89 29.33
C HIS A 72 -3.74 1.14 30.14
N THR A 73 -3.98 -0.14 29.83
CA THR A 73 -4.94 -1.01 30.52
C THR A 73 -4.33 -1.86 31.63
N HIS A 74 -3.03 -1.73 31.90
CA HIS A 74 -2.30 -2.53 32.90
C HIS A 74 -1.74 -1.64 34.02
#